data_AF-A0A524QGL6-F1
#
_entry.id   AF-A0A524QGL6-F1
#
_cell.length_a   1.000
_cell.length_b   1.000
_cell.length_c   1.000
_cell.angle_alpha   90.00
_cell.angle_beta   90.00
_cell.angle_gamma   90.00
#
_symmetry.space_group_name_H-M   'P 1'
#
loop_
_entity.id
_entity.type
_entity.pdbx_description
1 polymer ?
#
loop_
_entity_poly.entity_id
_entity_poly.type
_entity_poly.pdbx_seq_one_letter_code
_entity_poly.pdbx_strand_id
1 'polypeptide(L)' 'MIHDAREPNPGIHYMLAGMKYPDYPVALGIIRAVDNQTYDAAMLDQHVRVKETSKIKCVDDLLHEGSTWEV' A
#
# COMPACT_ATOMS: atom_id res chain seq x y z
N MET A 1 -14.79 -22.82 15.45
CA MET A 1 -14.48 -21.54 14.80
C MET A 1 -14.22 -21.84 13.33
N ILE A 2 -14.90 -21.18 12.40
CA ILE A 2 -14.71 -21.38 10.96
C ILE A 2 -13.74 -20.31 10.48
N HIS A 3 -12.70 -20.68 9.75
CA HIS A 3 -11.74 -19.75 9.15
C HIS A 3 -12.39 -19.04 7.95
N ASP A 4 -12.21 -17.73 7.87
CA ASP A 4 -12.53 -16.91 6.70
C ASP A 4 -11.26 -16.19 6.24
N ALA A 5 -10.77 -16.52 5.05
CA ALA A 5 -9.56 -15.94 4.48
C ALA A 5 -9.65 -14.41 4.27
N ARG A 6 -10.86 -13.84 4.20
CA ARG A 6 -11.12 -12.41 4.00
C ARG A 6 -11.39 -11.64 5.30
N GLU A 7 -11.30 -12.29 6.46
CA GLU A 7 -11.48 -11.62 7.75
C GLU A 7 -10.49 -10.43 7.88
N PRO A 8 -11.00 -9.19 8.10
CA PRO A 8 -10.17 -8.00 8.26
C PRO A 8 -9.13 -8.15 9.37
N ASN A 9 -9.51 -8.73 10.51
CA ASN A 9 -8.60 -8.98 11.62
C ASN A 9 -7.63 -10.14 11.27
N PRO A 10 -6.31 -9.89 11.19
CA PRO A 10 -5.36 -10.92 10.80
C PRO A 10 -5.06 -11.96 11.90
N GLY A 11 -5.62 -11.83 13.11
CA GLY A 11 -5.27 -12.67 14.26
C GLY A 11 -5.32 -14.17 13.99
N ILE A 12 -6.44 -14.66 13.44
CA ILE A 12 -6.58 -16.09 13.08
C ILE A 12 -5.59 -16.50 12.00
N HIS A 13 -5.34 -15.64 11.01
CA HIS A 13 -4.40 -15.91 9.93
C HIS A 13 -2.96 -16.07 10.42
N TYR A 14 -2.55 -15.24 11.39
CA TYR A 14 -1.24 -15.39 12.03
C TYR A 14 -1.14 -16.65 12.87
N MET A 15 -2.22 -17.04 13.57
CA MET A 15 -2.26 -18.31 14.28
C MET A 15 -2.10 -19.49 13.33
N LEU A 16 -2.83 -19.50 12.20
CA LEU A 16 -2.74 -20.55 11.17
C LEU A 16 -1.33 -20.62 10.54
N ALA A 17 -0.71 -19.46 10.26
CA ALA A 17 0.64 -19.39 9.73
C ALA A 17 1.71 -19.91 10.70
N GLY A 18 1.43 -19.84 12.01
CA GLY A 18 2.33 -20.33 13.07
C GLY A 18 2.17 -21.81 13.41
N MET A 19 1.20 -22.52 12.84
CA MET A 19 0.97 -23.94 13.15
C MET A 19 2.13 -24.80 12.63
N LYS A 20 2.67 -25.65 13.50
CA LYS A 20 3.86 -26.47 13.21
C LYS A 20 3.75 -27.88 13.80
N TYR A 21 4.19 -28.86 13.02
CA TYR A 21 4.33 -30.26 13.45
C TYR A 21 5.47 -30.40 14.49
N PRO A 22 5.36 -31.28 15.51
CA PRO A 22 4.30 -32.28 15.72
C PRO A 22 3.05 -31.78 16.45
N ASP A 23 3.13 -30.62 17.11
CA ASP A 23 2.10 -30.18 18.05
C ASP A 23 0.80 -29.76 17.35
N TYR A 24 0.91 -29.26 16.11
CA TYR A 24 -0.22 -28.80 15.32
C TYR A 24 -0.10 -29.27 13.86
N PRO A 25 -1.25 -29.49 13.18
CA PRO A 25 -1.24 -29.74 11.74
C PRO A 25 -0.78 -28.51 10.96
N VAL A 26 -0.16 -28.71 9.81
CA VAL A 26 0.24 -27.61 8.92
C VAL A 26 -0.97 -27.10 8.14
N ALA A 27 -1.19 -25.79 8.13
CA ALA A 27 -2.27 -25.16 7.36
C ALA A 27 -1.98 -25.23 5.85
N LEU A 28 -2.98 -25.60 5.05
CA LEU A 28 -2.89 -25.74 3.59
C LEU A 28 -3.96 -24.88 2.88
N GLY A 29 -3.66 -24.44 1.66
CA GLY A 29 -4.57 -23.60 0.86
C GLY A 29 -4.41 -22.10 1.12
N ILE A 30 -5.44 -21.32 0.76
CA ILE A 30 -5.43 -19.86 0.95
C ILE A 30 -5.82 -19.55 2.39
N ILE A 31 -4.83 -19.22 3.22
CA ILE A 31 -5.06 -18.85 4.62
C ILE A 31 -5.35 -17.36 4.81
N ARG A 32 -5.00 -16.48 3.86
CA ARG A 32 -5.33 -15.04 3.91
C ARG A 32 -5.47 -14.47 2.50
N ALA A 33 -6.54 -13.70 2.29
CA ALA A 33 -6.84 -12.98 1.06
C ALA A 33 -7.26 -11.55 1.41
N VAL A 34 -6.44 -10.57 1.03
CA VAL A 34 -6.68 -9.15 1.33
C VAL A 34 -6.97 -8.42 0.03
N ASP A 35 -8.12 -7.75 -0.05
CA ASP A 35 -8.45 -6.85 -1.14
C ASP A 35 -8.02 -5.43 -0.73
N ASN A 36 -6.82 -5.03 -1.16
CA ASN A 36 -6.27 -3.72 -0.88
C ASN A 36 -5.38 -3.27 -2.04
N GLN A 37 -5.15 -1.96 -2.14
CA GLN A 37 -4.32 -1.37 -3.18
C GLN A 37 -2.89 -1.93 -3.11
N THR A 38 -2.33 -2.25 -4.28
CA THR A 38 -0.91 -2.59 -4.38
C THR A 38 -0.05 -1.36 -4.21
N TYR A 39 1.21 -1.54 -3.82
CA TYR A 39 2.16 -0.44 -3.71
C TYR A 39 2.26 0.37 -5.01
N ASP A 40 2.37 -0.30 -6.16
CA ASP A 40 2.51 0.37 -7.48
C ASP A 40 1.28 1.21 -7.82
N ALA A 41 0.07 0.69 -7.56
CA ALA A 41 -1.15 1.43 -7.78
C ALA A 41 -1.23 2.67 -6.86
N ALA A 42 -0.80 2.54 -5.60
CA ALA A 42 -0.75 3.66 -4.65
C ALA A 42 0.25 4.73 -5.07
N MET A 43 1.41 4.32 -5.58
CA MET A 43 2.45 5.22 -6.09
C MET A 43 1.98 6.01 -7.31
N LEU A 44 1.31 5.37 -8.27
CA LEU A 44 0.76 6.03 -9.44
C LEU A 44 -0.31 7.05 -9.06
N ASP A 45 -1.22 6.66 -8.17
CA ASP A 45 -2.27 7.52 -7.65
C ASP A 45 -1.68 8.74 -6.89
N GLN A 46 -0.63 8.54 -6.10
CA GLN A 46 0.11 9.65 -5.49
C GLN A 46 0.73 10.58 -6.53
N HIS A 47 1.37 10.03 -7.57
CA HIS A 47 1.98 10.85 -8.63
C HIS A 47 0.94 11.73 -9.33
N VAL A 48 -0.22 11.16 -9.68
CA VAL A 48 -1.32 11.90 -10.31
C VAL A 48 -1.80 13.02 -9.40
N ARG A 49 -2.11 12.72 -8.13
CA ARG A 49 -2.54 13.73 -7.16
C ARG A 49 -1.56 14.88 -7.05
N VAL A 50 -0.26 14.58 -6.86
CA VAL A 50 0.77 15.61 -6.70
C VAL A 50 0.88 16.46 -7.96
N LYS A 51 0.84 15.84 -9.15
CA LYS A 51 0.89 16.56 -10.42
C LYS A 51 -0.29 17.50 -10.61
N GLU A 52 -1.49 17.08 -10.20
CA GLU A 52 -2.71 17.90 -10.25
C GLU A 52 -2.62 19.08 -9.27
N THR A 53 -2.20 18.84 -8.02
CA THR A 53 -2.19 19.85 -6.96
C THR A 53 -0.94 20.75 -6.95
N SER A 54 0.15 20.35 -7.63
CA SER A 54 1.41 21.12 -7.64
C SER A 54 1.19 22.53 -8.19
N LYS A 55 1.75 23.55 -7.54
CA LYS A 55 1.78 24.93 -8.09
C LYS A 55 2.76 25.07 -9.24
N ILE A 56 3.82 24.26 -9.22
CA ILE A 56 4.88 24.20 -10.24
C ILE A 56 4.42 23.24 -11.34
N LYS A 57 4.21 23.75 -12.55
CA LYS A 57 3.78 22.96 -13.72
C LYS A 57 4.89 22.83 -14.77
N CYS A 58 5.83 23.75 -14.81
CA CYS A 58 7.01 23.68 -15.66
C CYS A 58 8.30 24.06 -14.90
N VAL A 59 9.44 23.94 -15.59
CA VAL A 59 10.75 24.32 -15.03
C VAL A 59 10.80 25.81 -14.74
N ASP A 60 10.16 26.64 -15.56
CA ASP A 60 10.14 28.09 -15.31
C ASP A 60 9.41 28.42 -14.00
N ASP A 61 8.28 27.77 -13.71
CA ASP A 61 7.59 27.96 -12.42
C ASP A 61 8.50 27.61 -11.24
N LEU A 62 9.32 26.54 -11.37
CA LEU A 62 10.27 26.13 -10.35
C LEU A 62 11.38 27.17 -10.16
N LEU A 63 11.91 27.70 -11.25
CA LEU A 63 13.02 28.64 -11.22
C LEU A 63 12.58 30.03 -10.70
N HIS A 64 11.30 30.38 -10.84
CA HIS A 64 10.75 31.69 -10.45
C HIS A 64 9.87 31.67 -9.18
N GLU A 65 9.76 30.55 -8.47
CA GLU A 65 8.97 30.45 -7.22
C GLU A 65 9.59 31.26 -6.06
N GLY A 66 10.88 31.57 -6.15
CA GLY A 66 11.64 32.33 -5.15
C GLY A 66 11.76 33.83 -5.45
N SER A 67 12.65 34.51 -4.70
CA SER A 67 12.98 35.91 -4.97
C SER A 67 13.87 36.04 -6.20
N THR A 68 13.27 36.05 -7.39
CA THR A 68 13.95 36.30 -8.67
C THR A 68 13.80 37.76 -9.12
N TRP A 69 14.72 38.24 -9.94
CA TRP A 69 14.63 39.54 -10.60
C TRP A 69 14.82 39.37 -12.11
N GLU A 70 14.07 40.14 -12.91
CA GLU A 70 14.29 40.24 -14.35
C GLU A 70 15.36 41.32 -14.61
N VAL A 71 16.29 41.04 -15.54
CA VAL A 71 17.40 41.94 -15.92
C VAL A 71 17.09 42.60 -17.26
#